data_AF-A0A2G9PM71-F1
#
_entry.id   AF-A0A2G9PM71-F1
#
_cell.length_a   1.000
_cell.length_b   1.000
_cell.length_c   1.000
_cell.angle_alpha   90.00
_cell.angle_beta   90.00
_cell.angle_gamma   90.00
#
_symmetry.space_group_name_H-M   'P 1'
#
loop_
_entity.id
_entity.type
_entity.pdbx_description
1 polymer ?
#
loop_
_entity_poly.entity_id
_entity_poly.type
_entity_poly.pdbx_seq_one_letter_code
_entity_poly.pdbx_strand_id
1 'polypeptide(L)'
;MQQIYPHVRILGLALVVDYQKTNKALILADLHIGYEEALNKQGVLVPRFQFRVMEGVLKRLLKNRRFDSVVINGDLKHEFGSISDQEWRETLSILDTLAGHSDQIVLVKGNHDTLLGPIANKKRVMVKDFLMLDKMLIVHGHRLPGDIGCKAFVPKAEAIIIAHEHPAIKIRAGSRQERYKCFLKGSWDAKPLIVMPSFNPLYEGSDILAESLLSPYLSASTIPGFEVYVVPDDSMEALYFGRVKDLLREN
;
A
#
# COMPACT_ATOMS: atom_id res chain seq x y z
N MET A 1 16.53 2.14 5.68
CA MET A 1 15.09 2.30 5.98
C MET A 1 14.86 3.71 6.51
N GLN A 2 14.09 4.52 5.80
CA GLN A 2 13.76 5.90 6.21
C GLN A 2 12.64 5.88 7.26
N GLN A 3 12.76 6.62 8.35
CA GLN A 3 11.67 6.75 9.32
C GLN A 3 10.65 7.79 8.84
N ILE A 4 9.37 7.41 8.82
CA ILE A 4 8.25 8.30 8.43
C ILE A 4 7.45 8.75 9.66
N TYR A 5 7.33 7.90 10.68
CA TYR A 5 6.66 8.17 11.95
C TYR A 5 7.34 7.35 13.08
N PRO A 6 7.24 7.71 14.37
CA PRO A 6 7.75 6.86 15.45
C PRO A 6 7.30 5.41 15.28
N HIS A 7 8.27 4.47 15.34
CA HIS A 7 8.07 3.03 15.14
C HIS A 7 7.61 2.60 13.74
N VAL A 8 7.53 3.51 12.77
CA VAL A 8 7.14 3.22 11.37
C VAL A 8 8.24 3.65 10.41
N ARG A 9 8.75 2.70 9.65
CA ARG A 9 9.85 2.88 8.71
C ARG A 9 9.47 2.43 7.31
N ILE A 10 9.96 3.12 6.30
CA ILE A 10 9.80 2.75 4.90
C ILE A 10 10.89 1.74 4.50
N LEU A 11 10.46 0.68 3.81
CA LEU A 11 11.31 -0.32 3.17
C LEU A 11 10.80 -0.57 1.75
N GLY A 12 11.40 0.10 0.76
CA GLY A 12 10.87 0.13 -0.60
C GLY A 12 9.44 0.67 -0.63
N LEU A 13 8.52 -0.05 -1.26
CA LEU A 13 7.09 0.28 -1.32
C LEU A 13 6.27 -0.25 -0.13
N ALA A 14 6.93 -0.64 0.97
CA ALA A 14 6.28 -1.18 2.16
C ALA A 14 6.60 -0.38 3.42
N LEU A 15 5.82 -0.60 4.48
CA LEU A 15 6.12 -0.13 5.82
C LEU A 15 6.57 -1.27 6.73
N VAL A 16 7.55 -1.00 7.59
CA VAL A 16 7.91 -1.83 8.73
C VAL A 16 7.45 -1.13 10.00
N VAL A 17 6.58 -1.78 10.76
CA VAL A 17 6.05 -1.26 12.03
C VAL A 17 6.59 -2.10 13.18
N ASP A 18 7.33 -1.47 14.09
CA ASP A 18 7.71 -2.11 15.35
C ASP A 18 6.53 -2.03 16.33
N TYR A 19 6.14 -3.14 16.94
CA TYR A 19 4.99 -3.23 17.84
C TYR A 19 5.28 -4.15 19.03
N GLN A 20 4.57 -3.96 20.14
CA GLN A 20 4.76 -4.78 21.36
C GLN A 20 6.24 -4.88 21.82
N LYS A 21 7.01 -3.80 21.63
CA LYS A 21 8.46 -3.64 21.95
C LYS A 21 9.44 -4.46 21.10
N THR A 22 9.13 -5.71 20.75
CA THR A 22 10.08 -6.62 20.07
C THR A 22 9.62 -7.06 18.68
N ASN A 23 8.33 -6.98 18.39
CA ASN A 23 7.76 -7.58 17.19
C ASN A 23 7.78 -6.59 16.03
N LYS A 24 7.79 -7.12 14.81
CA LYS A 24 7.84 -6.36 13.56
C LYS A 24 6.77 -6.82 12.61
N ALA A 25 5.98 -5.88 12.11
CA ALA A 25 5.05 -6.12 11.03
C ALA A 25 5.59 -5.54 9.73
N LEU A 26 5.40 -6.26 8.63
CA LEU A 26 5.53 -5.73 7.29
C LEU A 26 4.14 -5.38 6.75
N ILE A 27 3.95 -4.16 6.25
CA ILE A 27 2.69 -3.73 5.63
C ILE A 27 2.93 -3.50 4.13
N LEU A 28 2.17 -4.20 3.30
CA LEU A 28 2.10 -4.04 1.84
C LEU A 28 0.72 -3.48 1.47
N ALA A 29 0.60 -2.74 0.38
CA ALA A 29 -0.67 -2.15 -0.04
C ALA A 29 -0.92 -2.36 -1.54
N ASP A 30 -2.18 -2.56 -1.93
CA ASP A 30 -2.66 -2.53 -3.31
C ASP A 30 -1.83 -3.39 -4.29
N LEU A 31 -1.78 -4.71 -4.05
CA LEU A 31 -1.03 -5.62 -4.90
C LEU A 31 -1.72 -5.83 -6.26
N HIS A 32 -3.05 -5.77 -6.32
CA HIS A 32 -3.87 -5.99 -7.51
C HIS A 32 -3.36 -7.16 -8.39
N ILE A 33 -3.14 -8.32 -7.77
CA ILE A 33 -2.74 -9.53 -8.49
C ILE A 33 -3.81 -9.83 -9.54
N GLY A 34 -3.40 -10.23 -10.74
CA GLY A 34 -4.32 -10.44 -11.88
C GLY A 34 -4.62 -9.20 -12.73
N TYR A 35 -4.15 -8.00 -12.36
CA TYR A 35 -4.41 -6.78 -13.14
C TYR A 35 -3.87 -6.84 -14.57
N GLU A 36 -2.68 -7.43 -14.78
CA GLU A 36 -2.12 -7.62 -16.12
C GLU A 36 -3.03 -8.48 -17.03
N GLU A 37 -3.70 -9.49 -16.47
CA GLU A 37 -4.64 -10.34 -17.20
C GLU A 37 -5.93 -9.59 -17.50
N ALA A 38 -6.44 -8.82 -16.54
CA ALA A 38 -7.63 -8.00 -16.73
C ALA A 38 -7.44 -6.99 -17.89
N LEU A 39 -6.28 -6.33 -17.96
CA LEU A 39 -5.93 -5.44 -19.08
C LEU A 39 -5.85 -6.20 -20.41
N ASN A 40 -5.24 -7.38 -20.44
CA ASN A 40 -5.20 -8.23 -21.63
C ASN A 40 -6.61 -8.65 -22.10
N LYS A 41 -7.52 -9.00 -21.18
CA LYS A 41 -8.93 -9.31 -21.51
C LYS A 41 -9.68 -8.10 -22.06
N GLN A 42 -9.29 -6.89 -21.67
CA GLN A 42 -9.82 -5.64 -22.22
C GLN A 42 -9.18 -5.24 -23.56
N GLY A 43 -8.28 -6.07 -24.12
CA GLY A 43 -7.62 -5.82 -25.40
C GLY A 43 -6.36 -4.95 -25.31
N VAL A 44 -5.92 -4.61 -24.10
CA VAL A 44 -4.66 -3.88 -23.88
C VAL A 44 -3.50 -4.89 -23.88
N LEU A 45 -2.55 -4.72 -24.81
CA LEU A 45 -1.39 -5.61 -24.91
C LEU A 45 -0.39 -5.31 -23.79
N VAL A 46 -0.57 -5.94 -22.63
CA VAL A 46 0.34 -5.83 -21.48
C VAL A 46 1.21 -7.08 -21.40
N PRO A 47 2.56 -6.94 -21.39
CA PRO A 47 3.46 -8.07 -21.22
C PRO A 47 3.22 -8.81 -19.89
N ARG A 48 3.13 -10.13 -19.93
CA ARG A 48 2.88 -11.02 -18.76
C ARG A 48 4.13 -11.29 -17.91
N PHE A 49 4.86 -10.25 -17.56
CA PHE A 49 6.03 -10.35 -16.67
C PHE A 49 5.89 -9.52 -15.39
N GLN A 50 4.78 -8.80 -15.21
CA GLN A 50 4.62 -7.84 -14.11
C GLN A 50 4.50 -8.56 -12.77
N PHE A 51 3.83 -9.72 -12.77
CA PHE A 51 3.85 -10.61 -11.61
C PHE A 51 5.28 -10.99 -11.19
N ARG A 52 6.16 -11.32 -12.14
CA ARG A 52 7.57 -11.68 -11.85
C ARG A 52 8.36 -10.51 -11.29
N VAL A 53 8.10 -9.29 -11.77
CA VAL A 53 8.71 -8.06 -11.23
C VAL A 53 8.29 -7.86 -9.79
N MET A 54 6.98 -7.92 -9.52
CA MET A 54 6.43 -7.81 -8.16
C MET A 54 6.99 -8.88 -7.22
N GLU A 55 7.06 -10.13 -7.67
CA GLU A 55 7.66 -11.23 -6.90
C GLU A 55 9.15 -10.99 -6.62
N GLY A 56 9.88 -10.46 -7.60
CA GLY A 56 11.28 -10.07 -7.45
C GLY A 56 11.47 -8.96 -6.41
N VAL A 57 10.66 -7.90 -6.46
CA VAL A 57 10.65 -6.82 -5.45
C VAL A 57 10.35 -7.39 -4.07
N LEU A 58 9.33 -8.25 -3.95
CA LEU A 58 8.96 -8.89 -2.69
C LEU A 58 10.11 -9.76 -2.13
N LYS A 59 10.75 -10.58 -2.97
CA LYS A 59 11.90 -11.40 -2.57
C LYS A 59 13.07 -10.54 -2.08
N ARG A 60 13.36 -9.41 -2.72
CA ARG A 60 14.41 -8.48 -2.25
C ARG A 60 14.06 -7.84 -0.91
N LEU A 61 12.79 -7.48 -0.74
CA LEU A 61 12.28 -6.93 0.51
C LEU A 61 12.40 -7.95 1.65
N LEU A 62 12.04 -9.21 1.41
CA LEU A 62 12.07 -10.27 2.42
C LEU A 62 13.47 -10.87 2.62
N LYS A 63 14.44 -10.58 1.74
CA LYS A 63 15.80 -11.14 1.80
C LYS A 63 16.44 -10.90 3.17
N ASN A 64 16.78 -11.99 3.85
CA ASN A 64 17.38 -12.01 5.20
C ASN A 64 16.51 -11.31 6.27
N ARG A 65 15.18 -11.24 6.07
CA ARG A 65 14.24 -10.62 7.00
C ARG A 65 13.09 -11.58 7.29
N ARG A 66 12.73 -11.68 8.56
CA ARG A 66 11.52 -12.37 9.03
C ARG A 66 10.72 -11.36 9.84
N PHE A 67 9.41 -11.43 9.71
CA PHE A 67 8.46 -10.56 10.39
C PHE A 67 7.54 -11.42 11.26
N ASP A 68 7.10 -10.90 12.40
CA ASP A 68 6.12 -11.60 13.23
C ASP A 68 4.75 -11.62 12.54
N SER A 69 4.45 -10.57 11.76
CA SER A 69 3.22 -10.50 10.97
C SER A 69 3.43 -9.77 9.64
N VAL A 70 2.71 -10.19 8.61
CA VAL A 70 2.53 -9.42 7.38
C VAL A 70 1.09 -8.93 7.32
N VAL A 71 0.92 -7.64 7.03
CA VAL A 71 -0.38 -7.01 6.78
C VAL A 71 -0.45 -6.63 5.30
N ILE A 72 -1.48 -7.09 4.61
CA ILE A 72 -1.85 -6.62 3.28
C ILE A 72 -2.97 -5.60 3.47
N ASN A 73 -2.73 -4.33 3.16
CA ASN A 73 -3.67 -3.23 3.33
C ASN A 73 -4.56 -3.04 2.09
N GLY A 74 -5.36 -4.05 1.82
CA GLY A 74 -6.38 -4.08 0.78
C GLY A 74 -5.87 -4.31 -0.63
N ASP A 75 -6.85 -4.56 -1.51
CA ASP A 75 -6.70 -4.81 -2.93
C ASP A 75 -5.61 -5.84 -3.23
N LEU A 76 -5.71 -7.01 -2.59
CA LEU A 76 -4.82 -8.14 -2.85
C LEU A 76 -4.99 -8.64 -4.30
N LYS A 77 -6.25 -8.77 -4.72
CA LYS A 77 -6.65 -9.22 -6.06
C LYS A 77 -7.32 -8.10 -6.84
N HIS A 78 -7.36 -8.22 -8.16
CA HIS A 78 -7.93 -7.18 -9.02
C HIS A 78 -9.39 -7.43 -9.41
N GLU A 79 -9.74 -8.66 -9.84
CA GLU A 79 -11.07 -8.88 -10.42
C GLU A 79 -12.18 -8.97 -9.37
N PHE A 80 -13.29 -8.26 -9.55
CA PHE A 80 -14.46 -8.29 -8.65
C PHE A 80 -15.28 -9.60 -8.74
N GLY A 81 -15.14 -10.33 -9.86
CA GLY A 81 -15.95 -11.49 -10.24
C GLY A 81 -15.21 -12.83 -10.08
N SER A 82 -15.25 -13.69 -11.10
CA SER A 82 -14.57 -14.99 -11.07
C SER A 82 -13.05 -14.82 -11.05
N ILE A 83 -12.37 -15.49 -10.13
CA ILE A 83 -10.91 -15.49 -10.08
C ILE A 83 -10.38 -16.31 -11.26
N SER A 84 -9.51 -15.72 -12.08
CA SER A 84 -8.85 -16.46 -13.16
C SER A 84 -7.87 -17.48 -12.61
N ASP A 85 -7.55 -18.51 -13.40
CA ASP A 85 -6.55 -19.50 -12.99
C ASP A 85 -5.16 -18.88 -12.75
N GLN A 86 -4.82 -17.81 -13.47
CA GLN A 86 -3.56 -17.09 -13.27
C GLN A 86 -3.60 -16.26 -11.99
N GLU A 87 -4.60 -15.39 -11.79
CA GLU A 87 -4.78 -14.59 -10.56
C GLU A 87 -4.78 -15.49 -9.32
N TRP A 88 -5.46 -16.64 -9.40
CA TRP A 88 -5.48 -17.64 -8.32
C TRP A 88 -4.08 -18.17 -8.01
N ARG A 89 -3.35 -18.70 -9.01
CA ARG A 89 -2.00 -19.27 -8.80
C ARG A 89 -1.02 -18.22 -8.28
N GLU A 90 -1.05 -17.03 -8.84
CA GLU A 90 -0.18 -15.92 -8.49
C GLU A 90 -0.44 -15.43 -7.06
N THR A 91 -1.72 -15.30 -6.67
CA THR A 91 -2.10 -14.93 -5.32
C THR A 91 -1.62 -15.96 -4.31
N LEU A 92 -1.82 -17.25 -4.58
CA LEU A 92 -1.32 -18.30 -3.70
C LEU A 92 0.22 -18.30 -3.59
N SER A 93 0.93 -18.03 -4.69
CA SER A 93 2.40 -17.95 -4.70
C SER A 93 2.94 -16.80 -3.84
N ILE A 94 2.30 -15.62 -3.91
CA ILE A 94 2.65 -14.48 -3.04
C ILE A 94 2.38 -14.82 -1.58
N LEU A 95 1.20 -15.38 -1.27
CA LEU A 95 0.86 -15.76 0.10
C LEU A 95 1.80 -16.83 0.67
N ASP A 96 2.24 -17.80 -0.15
CA ASP A 96 3.24 -18.79 0.25
C ASP A 96 4.60 -18.15 0.54
N THR A 97 5.02 -17.20 -0.30
CA THR A 97 6.25 -16.44 -0.09
C THR A 97 6.20 -15.66 1.23
N LEU A 98 5.08 -15.00 1.51
CA LEU A 98 4.85 -14.25 2.76
C LEU A 98 4.82 -15.17 3.98
N ALA A 99 4.17 -16.34 3.88
CA ALA A 99 4.08 -17.31 4.96
C ALA A 99 5.45 -17.93 5.29
N GLY A 100 6.35 -18.05 4.30
CA GLY A 100 7.74 -18.46 4.54
C GLY A 100 8.57 -17.44 5.34
N HIS A 101 8.11 -16.19 5.45
CA HIS A 101 8.83 -15.09 6.10
C HIS A 101 8.03 -14.45 7.24
N SER A 102 6.88 -15.02 7.63
CA SER A 102 6.07 -14.51 8.73
C SER A 102 5.20 -15.55 9.41
N ASP A 103 4.89 -15.30 10.69
CA ASP A 103 4.07 -16.22 11.48
C ASP A 103 2.57 -16.02 11.25
N GLN A 104 2.18 -14.81 10.84
CA GLN A 104 0.79 -14.44 10.60
C GLN A 104 0.65 -13.55 9.37
N ILE A 105 -0.37 -13.82 8.55
CA ILE A 105 -0.78 -12.93 7.46
C ILE A 105 -2.18 -12.39 7.77
N VAL A 106 -2.32 -11.07 7.77
CA VAL A 106 -3.58 -10.36 7.92
C VAL A 106 -3.87 -9.58 6.64
N LEU A 107 -5.10 -9.69 6.12
CA LEU A 107 -5.60 -8.89 5.02
C LEU A 107 -6.65 -7.92 5.55
N VAL A 108 -6.36 -6.63 5.50
CA VAL A 108 -7.35 -5.57 5.67
C VAL A 108 -8.05 -5.40 4.32
N LYS A 109 -9.38 -5.48 4.26
CA LYS A 109 -10.11 -5.50 2.99
C LYS A 109 -10.06 -4.17 2.25
N GLY A 110 -9.71 -4.23 0.97
CA GLY A 110 -9.93 -3.15 0.00
C GLY A 110 -11.27 -3.28 -0.72
N ASN A 111 -11.52 -2.39 -1.68
CA ASN A 111 -12.77 -2.40 -2.46
C ASN A 111 -12.79 -3.53 -3.51
N HIS A 112 -11.63 -4.00 -4.00
CA HIS A 112 -11.55 -5.12 -4.96
C HIS A 112 -11.63 -6.51 -4.29
N ASP A 113 -11.59 -6.56 -2.97
CA ASP A 113 -11.52 -7.78 -2.16
C ASP A 113 -12.89 -8.41 -1.84
N THR A 114 -13.74 -8.58 -2.86
CA THR A 114 -15.11 -9.11 -2.71
C THR A 114 -15.20 -10.61 -2.45
N LEU A 115 -14.32 -11.41 -3.06
CA LEU A 115 -14.32 -12.88 -3.00
C LEU A 115 -13.00 -13.44 -2.44
N LEU A 116 -12.81 -13.30 -1.13
CA LEU A 116 -11.59 -13.77 -0.45
C LEU A 116 -11.72 -15.14 0.23
N GLY A 117 -12.94 -15.63 0.46
CA GLY A 117 -13.20 -16.84 1.27
C GLY A 117 -12.35 -18.05 0.88
N PRO A 118 -12.29 -18.44 -0.41
CA PRO A 118 -11.48 -19.57 -0.85
C PRO A 118 -9.97 -19.39 -0.60
N ILE A 119 -9.44 -18.18 -0.81
CA ILE A 119 -8.02 -17.84 -0.60
C ILE A 119 -7.70 -17.87 0.89
N ALA A 120 -8.53 -17.20 1.70
CA ALA A 120 -8.36 -17.10 3.14
C ALA A 120 -8.36 -18.48 3.81
N ASN A 121 -9.30 -19.35 3.45
CA ASN A 121 -9.40 -20.71 3.97
C ASN A 121 -8.18 -21.55 3.59
N LYS A 122 -7.69 -21.42 2.36
CA LYS A 122 -6.56 -22.22 1.86
C LYS A 122 -5.22 -21.85 2.49
N LYS A 123 -5.02 -20.57 2.82
CA LYS A 123 -3.73 -20.02 3.27
C LYS A 123 -3.72 -19.47 4.70
N ARG A 124 -4.79 -19.70 5.47
CA ARG A 124 -4.95 -19.21 6.86
C ARG A 124 -4.74 -17.69 6.99
N VAL A 125 -5.16 -16.94 5.97
CA VAL A 125 -5.08 -15.47 5.97
C VAL A 125 -6.23 -14.93 6.82
N MET A 126 -5.91 -14.11 7.82
CA MET A 126 -6.92 -13.47 8.63
C MET A 126 -7.48 -12.25 7.90
N VAL A 127 -8.75 -12.29 7.51
CA VAL A 127 -9.40 -11.17 6.81
C VAL A 127 -10.12 -10.27 7.82
N LYS A 128 -9.92 -8.95 7.71
CA LYS A 128 -10.50 -7.92 8.58
C LYS A 128 -10.94 -6.72 7.76
N ASP A 129 -11.95 -5.96 8.21
CA ASP A 129 -12.28 -4.66 7.59
C ASP A 129 -11.32 -3.54 8.04
N PHE A 130 -10.68 -3.70 9.20
CA PHE A 130 -9.61 -2.84 9.72
C PHE A 130 -8.72 -3.63 10.68
N LEU A 131 -7.51 -3.12 10.95
CA LEU A 131 -6.59 -3.71 11.93
C LEU A 131 -6.05 -2.65 12.88
N MET A 132 -6.15 -2.92 14.19
CA MET A 132 -5.45 -2.14 15.20
C MET A 132 -4.14 -2.87 15.54
N LEU A 133 -3.02 -2.42 14.94
CA LEU A 133 -1.69 -2.99 15.21
C LEU A 133 -1.01 -2.14 16.28
N ASP A 134 -1.09 -2.60 17.54
CA ASP A 134 -0.71 -1.81 18.71
C ASP A 134 -1.43 -0.46 18.74
N LYS A 135 -0.74 0.64 18.42
CA LYS A 135 -1.33 2.00 18.33
C LYS A 135 -1.47 2.52 16.89
N MET A 136 -1.23 1.69 15.88
CA MET A 136 -1.35 2.05 14.46
C MET A 136 -2.65 1.51 13.87
N LEU A 137 -3.58 2.39 13.52
CA LEU A 137 -4.85 1.99 12.90
C LEU A 137 -4.64 1.82 11.40
N ILE A 138 -4.81 0.59 10.91
CA ILE A 138 -4.64 0.25 9.49
C ILE A 138 -6.02 0.02 8.88
N VAL A 139 -6.33 0.81 7.87
CA VAL A 139 -7.56 0.75 7.08
C VAL A 139 -7.19 0.94 5.61
N HIS A 140 -7.92 0.35 4.67
CA HIS A 140 -7.54 0.49 3.26
C HIS A 140 -7.67 1.95 2.76
N GLY A 141 -8.67 2.70 3.24
CA GLY A 141 -8.82 4.13 2.93
C GLY A 141 -9.92 4.46 1.91
N HIS A 142 -10.58 3.46 1.30
CA HIS A 142 -11.76 3.65 0.43
C HIS A 142 -13.05 4.04 1.17
N ARG A 143 -13.10 3.82 2.50
CA ARG A 143 -14.25 4.10 3.37
C ARG A 143 -13.78 4.72 4.69
N LEU A 144 -14.60 5.59 5.27
CA LEU A 144 -14.27 6.27 6.52
C LEU A 144 -14.44 5.34 7.73
N PRO A 145 -13.83 5.65 8.89
CA PRO A 145 -13.88 4.79 10.08
C PRO A 145 -15.30 4.50 10.58
N GLY A 146 -16.25 5.41 10.34
CA GLY A 146 -17.67 5.20 10.68
C GLY A 146 -18.33 4.10 9.85
N ASP A 147 -17.95 3.99 8.57
CA ASP A 147 -18.57 3.07 7.61
C ASP A 147 -18.15 1.61 7.81
N ILE A 148 -16.98 1.41 8.40
CA ILE A 148 -16.38 0.09 8.68
C ILE A 148 -16.34 -0.23 10.18
N GLY A 149 -17.08 0.52 11.00
CA GLY A 149 -17.27 0.23 12.42
C GLY A 149 -16.03 0.46 13.30
N CYS A 150 -15.04 1.22 12.85
CA CYS A 150 -13.79 1.45 13.58
C CYS A 150 -13.61 2.86 14.15
N LYS A 151 -14.64 3.73 14.08
CA LYS A 151 -14.59 5.11 14.60
C LYS A 151 -14.10 5.21 16.05
N ALA A 152 -14.45 4.26 16.92
CA ALA A 152 -14.03 4.24 18.33
C ALA A 152 -12.52 3.97 18.54
N PHE A 153 -11.82 3.52 17.50
CA PHE A 153 -10.37 3.26 17.53
C PHE A 153 -9.55 4.48 17.09
N VAL A 154 -10.14 5.41 16.33
CA VAL A 154 -9.46 6.63 15.88
C VAL A 154 -8.85 7.42 17.06
N PRO A 155 -9.58 7.71 18.16
CA PRO A 155 -8.99 8.43 19.29
C PRO A 155 -7.83 7.68 19.96
N LYS A 156 -7.84 6.34 19.93
CA LYS A 156 -6.84 5.47 20.55
C LYS A 156 -5.58 5.29 19.70
N ALA A 157 -5.69 5.52 18.39
CA ALA A 157 -4.57 5.42 17.47
C ALA A 157 -3.60 6.60 17.63
N GLU A 158 -2.31 6.31 17.56
CA GLU A 158 -1.25 7.33 17.44
C GLU A 158 -1.07 7.76 15.99
N ALA A 159 -1.30 6.87 15.03
CA ALA A 159 -1.36 7.20 13.61
C ALA A 159 -2.33 6.28 12.87
N ILE A 160 -2.80 6.75 11.72
CA ILE A 160 -3.64 6.01 10.78
C ILE A 160 -2.80 5.72 9.54
N ILE A 161 -2.82 4.48 9.07
CA ILE A 161 -2.14 4.04 7.85
C ILE A 161 -3.22 3.65 6.83
N ILE A 162 -3.19 4.31 5.67
CA ILE A 162 -4.10 4.06 4.55
C ILE A 162 -3.35 3.70 3.27
N ALA A 163 -4.11 3.16 2.33
CA ALA A 163 -3.72 2.72 1.00
C ALA A 163 -4.67 3.39 -0.01
N HIS A 164 -5.09 2.69 -1.07
CA HIS A 164 -6.17 3.04 -2.00
C HIS A 164 -5.91 4.23 -2.94
N GLU A 165 -5.29 5.30 -2.44
CA GLU A 165 -4.98 6.50 -3.24
C GLU A 165 -3.84 6.24 -4.25
N HIS A 166 -2.95 5.30 -3.93
CA HIS A 166 -1.73 5.00 -4.71
C HIS A 166 -0.93 6.28 -5.03
N PRO A 167 -0.56 7.10 -4.04
CA PRO A 167 0.02 8.41 -4.31
C PRO A 167 1.34 8.31 -5.08
N ALA A 168 1.44 9.15 -6.11
CA ALA A 168 2.66 9.38 -6.85
C ALA A 168 2.88 10.88 -7.05
N ILE A 169 4.12 11.27 -7.32
CA ILE A 169 4.46 12.63 -7.73
C ILE A 169 5.16 12.62 -9.07
N LYS A 170 4.89 13.64 -9.89
CA LYS A 170 5.68 13.90 -11.10
C LYS A 170 6.82 14.86 -10.77
N ILE A 171 8.04 14.43 -11.06
CA ILE A 171 9.25 15.24 -10.92
C ILE A 171 9.68 15.67 -12.33
N ARG A 172 9.92 16.96 -12.52
CA ARG A 172 10.45 17.53 -13.76
C ARG A 172 11.92 17.89 -13.60
N ALA A 173 12.73 17.49 -14.58
CA ALA A 173 14.12 17.89 -14.70
C ALA A 173 14.40 18.26 -16.17
N GLY A 174 14.41 19.57 -16.46
CA GLY A 174 14.49 20.06 -17.84
C GLY A 174 13.27 19.64 -18.66
N SER A 175 13.49 18.96 -19.78
CA SER A 175 12.43 18.41 -20.63
C SER A 175 11.93 17.02 -20.21
N ARG A 176 12.58 16.37 -19.25
CA ARG A 176 12.20 15.03 -18.77
C ARG A 176 11.23 15.17 -17.60
N GLN A 177 10.15 14.42 -17.67
CA GLN A 177 9.17 14.30 -16.59
C GLN A 177 9.02 12.82 -16.25
N GLU A 178 9.17 12.49 -14.98
CA GLU A 178 9.03 11.12 -14.49
C GLU A 178 8.09 11.07 -13.30
N ARG A 179 7.27 10.03 -13.24
CA ARG A 179 6.35 9.78 -12.14
C ARG A 179 7.00 8.78 -11.19
N TYR A 180 7.00 9.11 -9.90
CA TYR A 180 7.52 8.24 -8.86
C TYR A 180 6.45 8.00 -7.80
N LYS A 181 6.34 6.74 -7.38
CA LYS A 181 5.55 6.37 -6.21
C LYS A 181 6.09 7.03 -4.96
N CYS A 182 5.20 7.41 -4.06
CA CYS A 182 5.61 8.05 -2.83
C CYS A 182 4.75 7.59 -1.65
N PHE A 183 5.28 7.71 -0.44
CA PHE A 183 4.45 7.78 0.75
C PHE A 183 4.11 9.24 1.02
N LEU A 184 2.93 9.46 1.58
CA LEU A 184 2.56 10.76 2.12
C LEU A 184 2.39 10.68 3.62
N LYS A 185 2.81 11.73 4.34
CA LYS A 185 2.52 11.90 5.75
C LYS A 185 1.87 13.26 5.99
N GLY A 186 0.68 13.25 6.58
CA GLY A 186 -0.06 14.45 6.92
C GLY A 186 -0.93 14.22 8.14
N SER A 187 -2.11 14.82 8.14
CA SER A 187 -3.09 14.66 9.22
C SER A 187 -4.50 14.52 8.70
N TRP A 188 -5.29 13.69 9.38
CA TRP A 188 -6.73 13.57 9.20
C TRP A 188 -7.39 13.46 10.57
N ASP A 189 -8.44 14.24 10.82
CA ASP A 189 -9.13 14.31 12.12
C ASP A 189 -8.18 14.48 13.32
N ALA A 190 -7.23 15.42 13.20
CA ALA A 190 -6.16 15.69 14.17
C ALA A 190 -5.23 14.49 14.49
N LYS A 191 -5.29 13.41 13.70
CA LYS A 191 -4.39 12.26 13.80
C LYS A 191 -3.37 12.27 12.67
N PRO A 192 -2.11 11.89 12.94
CA PRO A 192 -1.15 11.59 11.89
C PRO A 192 -1.71 10.56 10.90
N LEU A 193 -1.61 10.87 9.61
CA LEU A 193 -2.06 10.01 8.53
C LEU A 193 -0.86 9.67 7.64
N ILE A 194 -0.67 8.37 7.37
CA ILE A 194 0.33 7.85 6.44
C ILE A 194 -0.42 7.22 5.26
N VAL A 195 -0.12 7.66 4.04
CA VAL A 195 -0.69 7.12 2.80
C VAL A 195 0.39 6.30 2.10
N MET A 196 0.10 5.02 1.86
CA MET A 196 1.01 4.09 1.19
C MET A 196 0.81 4.12 -0.33
N PRO A 197 1.90 4.04 -1.13
CA PRO A 197 1.79 3.78 -2.55
C PRO A 197 1.38 2.32 -2.82
N SER A 198 0.90 2.06 -4.03
CA SER A 198 0.64 0.69 -4.48
C SER A 198 1.94 -0.10 -4.62
N PHE A 199 1.92 -1.37 -4.20
CA PHE A 199 3.01 -2.32 -4.41
C PHE A 199 3.06 -2.87 -5.85
N ASN A 200 1.97 -2.74 -6.62
CA ASN A 200 1.85 -3.28 -7.96
C ASN A 200 2.71 -2.50 -8.97
N PRO A 201 3.64 -3.13 -9.72
CA PRO A 201 4.50 -2.44 -10.69
C PRO A 201 3.77 -1.70 -11.81
N LEU A 202 2.58 -2.15 -12.21
CA LEU A 202 1.79 -1.54 -13.29
C LEU A 202 1.05 -0.27 -12.87
N TYR A 203 0.72 -0.13 -11.59
CA TYR A 203 0.12 1.08 -11.08
C TYR A 203 1.21 2.10 -10.84
N GLU A 204 1.39 3.08 -11.75
CA GLU A 204 2.32 4.18 -11.51
C GLU A 204 1.87 5.11 -10.38
N GLY A 205 0.59 5.03 -10.00
CA GLY A 205 -0.04 5.83 -8.95
C GLY A 205 -0.69 7.11 -9.49
N SER A 206 -1.61 7.68 -8.69
CA SER A 206 -2.26 8.93 -9.01
C SER A 206 -1.37 10.11 -8.67
N ASP A 207 -1.17 11.00 -9.65
CA ASP A 207 -0.40 12.22 -9.44
C ASP A 207 -1.17 13.18 -8.53
N ILE A 208 -0.75 13.26 -7.28
CA ILE A 208 -1.43 14.03 -6.22
C ILE A 208 -1.44 15.54 -6.49
N LEU A 209 -0.67 16.01 -7.47
CA LEU A 209 -0.63 17.41 -7.89
C LEU A 209 -1.64 17.74 -8.99
N ALA A 210 -2.08 16.73 -9.75
CA ALA A 210 -2.81 16.94 -11.01
C ALA A 210 -4.13 16.17 -11.10
N GLU A 211 -4.27 15.08 -10.35
CA GLU A 211 -5.42 14.17 -10.44
C GLU A 211 -6.38 14.35 -9.26
N SER A 212 -7.62 13.95 -9.45
CA SER A 212 -8.64 13.97 -8.40
C SER A 212 -8.33 12.92 -7.33
N LEU A 213 -8.43 13.31 -6.07
CA LEU A 213 -8.21 12.42 -4.94
C LEU A 213 -9.36 11.42 -4.80
N LEU A 214 -9.04 10.16 -4.53
CA LEU A 214 -10.01 9.06 -4.44
C LEU A 214 -10.44 8.79 -3.00
N SER A 215 -9.48 8.84 -2.07
CA SER A 215 -9.74 8.52 -0.67
C SER A 215 -10.47 9.64 0.06
N PRO A 216 -11.57 9.35 0.80
CA PRO A 216 -12.25 10.34 1.66
C PRO A 216 -11.39 10.85 2.83
N TYR A 217 -10.18 10.32 3.03
CA TYR A 217 -9.22 10.85 4.01
C TYR A 217 -8.43 12.05 3.47
N LEU A 218 -8.45 12.27 2.16
CA LEU A 218 -7.65 13.27 1.49
C LEU A 218 -8.56 14.33 0.88
N SER A 219 -8.06 15.57 0.83
CA SER A 219 -8.77 16.67 0.22
C SER A 219 -7.78 17.67 -0.36
N ALA A 220 -8.20 18.41 -1.39
CA ALA A 220 -7.35 19.42 -2.03
C ALA A 220 -6.88 20.51 -1.04
N SER A 221 -7.62 20.75 0.05
CA SER A 221 -7.24 21.73 1.08
C SER A 221 -6.18 21.19 2.06
N THR A 222 -6.13 19.88 2.30
CA THR A 222 -5.18 19.28 3.25
C THR A 222 -3.89 18.80 2.58
N ILE A 223 -3.97 18.26 1.36
CA ILE A 223 -2.84 17.70 0.62
C ILE A 223 -1.60 18.61 0.52
N PRO A 224 -1.71 19.94 0.29
CA PRO A 224 -0.54 20.82 0.24
C PRO A 224 0.34 20.78 1.50
N GLY A 225 -0.21 20.40 2.65
CA GLY A 225 0.51 20.27 3.92
C GLY A 225 1.23 18.92 4.12
N PHE A 226 0.98 17.92 3.28
CA PHE A 226 1.54 16.58 3.45
C PHE A 226 3.03 16.57 3.09
N GLU A 227 3.81 15.85 3.86
CA GLU A 227 5.20 15.47 3.59
C GLU A 227 5.23 14.36 2.55
N VAL A 228 6.22 14.41 1.64
CA VAL A 228 6.38 13.44 0.54
C VAL A 228 7.67 12.65 0.72
N TYR A 229 7.56 11.33 0.60
CA TYR A 229 8.69 10.40 0.65
C TYR A 229 8.70 9.56 -0.63
N VAL A 230 9.55 9.92 -1.58
CA VAL A 230 9.65 9.27 -2.89
C VAL A 230 10.38 7.94 -2.76
N VAL A 231 9.88 6.91 -3.42
CA VAL A 231 10.55 5.62 -3.56
C VAL A 231 11.03 5.49 -5.01
N PRO A 232 12.34 5.66 -5.29
CA PRO A 232 12.87 5.40 -6.62
C PRO A 232 12.62 3.96 -7.05
N ASP A 233 12.51 3.75 -8.37
CA ASP A 233 12.31 2.41 -8.92
C ASP A 233 13.42 1.45 -8.47
N ASP A 234 13.02 0.22 -8.13
CA ASP A 234 13.88 -0.84 -7.59
C ASP A 234 14.66 -0.49 -6.29
N SER A 235 14.41 0.66 -5.66
CA SER A 235 15.04 1.07 -4.41
C SER A 235 14.36 0.47 -3.17
N MET A 236 15.15 0.13 -2.15
CA MET A 236 14.66 -0.21 -0.80
C MET A 236 14.66 1.01 0.14
N GLU A 237 15.14 2.15 -0.34
CA GLU A 237 15.27 3.40 0.41
C GLU A 237 14.35 4.47 -0.19
N ALA A 238 13.69 5.20 0.70
CA ALA A 238 12.86 6.35 0.34
C ALA A 238 13.62 7.64 0.63
N LEU A 239 13.37 8.65 -0.20
CA LEU A 239 13.96 9.97 -0.12
C LEU A 239 12.89 10.96 0.34
N TYR A 240 13.22 11.83 1.31
CA TYR A 240 12.32 12.88 1.75
C TYR A 240 12.39 14.09 0.82
N PHE A 241 11.23 14.52 0.32
CA PHE A 241 11.09 15.58 -0.70
C PHE A 241 10.43 16.86 -0.15
N GLY A 242 10.26 16.99 1.16
CA GLY A 242 9.58 18.15 1.73
C GLY A 242 8.07 18.02 1.67
N ARG A 243 7.36 19.15 1.64
CA ARG A 243 5.89 19.17 1.57
C ARG A 243 5.41 19.34 0.15
N VAL A 244 4.22 18.82 -0.13
CA VAL A 244 3.54 18.93 -1.44
C VAL A 244 3.51 20.38 -1.94
N LYS A 245 3.17 21.35 -1.09
CA LYS A 245 3.13 22.77 -1.47
C LYS A 245 4.48 23.37 -1.90
N ASP A 246 5.59 22.78 -1.45
CA ASP A 246 6.93 23.26 -1.75
C ASP A 246 7.36 22.72 -3.13
N LEU A 247 6.91 21.52 -3.50
CA LEU A 247 7.10 20.93 -4.83
C LEU A 247 6.30 21.65 -5.93
N LEU A 248 5.16 22.24 -5.59
CA LEU A 248 4.35 23.05 -6.51
C LEU A 248 5.01 24.38 -6.91
N ARG A 249 5.98 24.86 -6.13
CA ARG A 249 6.65 26.16 -6.37
C ARG A 249 7.88 26.05 -7.27
N GLU A 250 8.39 24.83 -7.47
CA GLU A 250 9.59 24.55 -8.26
C GLU A 250 9.29 24.03 -9.68
N ASN A 251 8.01 23.91 -10.03
CA ASN A 251 7.53 23.43 -11.34
C ASN A 251 6.92 24.55 -12.20
#